data_AF-A0A963SGG5-F1
#
_entry.id   AF-A0A963SGG5-F1
#
_cell.length_a   1.000
_cell.length_b   1.000
_cell.length_c   1.000
_cell.angle_alpha   90.00
_cell.angle_beta   90.00
_cell.angle_gamma   90.00
#
_symmetry.space_group_name_H-M   'P 1'
#
loop_
_entity.id
_entity.type
_entity.pdbx_description
1 polymer ?
#
loop_
_entity_poly.entity_id
_entity_poly.type
_entity_poly.pdbx_seq_one_letter_code
_entity_poly.pdbx_strand_id
1 'polypeptide(L)' 'MSSMTYRSSRPDHWVSPRPYSDASMRYMKHGPILPMDEPGFFARLFGAR' A
#
# COMPACT_ATOMS: atom_id res chain seq x y z
N MET A 1 21.29 -8.71 -33.19
CA MET A 1 20.00 -9.15 -32.62
C MET A 1 19.83 -8.48 -31.27
N SER A 2 18.78 -7.66 -31.09
CA SER A 2 18.51 -7.04 -29.79
C SER A 2 17.98 -8.08 -28.82
N SER A 3 18.76 -8.42 -27.79
CA SER A 3 18.31 -9.27 -26.68
C SER A 3 17.15 -8.56 -25.99
N MET A 4 15.92 -9.05 -26.19
CA MET A 4 14.76 -8.56 -25.44
C MET A 4 14.87 -9.08 -24.01
N THR A 5 15.40 -8.26 -23.11
CA THR A 5 15.34 -8.53 -21.68
C THR A 5 13.88 -8.44 -21.24
N TYR A 6 13.28 -9.58 -20.91
CA TYR A 6 11.97 -9.62 -20.26
C TYR A 6 12.09 -9.01 -18.86
N ARG A 7 11.85 -7.70 -18.74
CA ARG A 7 11.70 -7.03 -17.45
C ARG A 7 10.23 -7.12 -17.04
N SER A 8 9.93 -8.12 -16.23
CA SER A 8 8.65 -8.19 -15.53
C SER A 8 8.61 -7.14 -14.41
N SER A 9 7.49 -6.44 -14.26
CA SER A 9 7.20 -5.64 -13.07
C SER A 9 6.77 -6.49 -11.87
N ARG A 10 6.64 -7.82 -12.06
CA ARG A 10 6.29 -8.71 -10.96
C ARG A 10 7.42 -8.70 -9.93
N PRO A 11 7.10 -8.55 -8.64
CA PRO A 11 8.10 -8.66 -7.59
C PRO A 11 8.74 -10.04 -7.64
N ASP A 12 10.06 -10.08 -7.47
CA ASP A 12 10.82 -11.32 -7.42
C ASP A 12 10.31 -12.19 -6.25
N HIS A 13 10.28 -13.51 -6.45
CA HIS A 13 9.74 -14.48 -5.50
C HIS A 13 10.53 -14.52 -4.18
N TRP A 14 11.78 -14.05 -4.21
CA TRP A 14 12.67 -13.96 -3.06
C TRP A 14 12.43 -12.73 -2.20
N VAL A 15 11.58 -11.79 -2.64
CA VAL A 15 11.25 -10.59 -1.88
C VAL A 15 10.29 -10.95 -0.76
N SER A 16 10.82 -10.97 0.47
CA SER A 16 10.05 -11.08 1.71
C SER A 16 10.10 -9.75 2.47
N PRO A 17 8.96 -9.20 2.92
CA PRO A 17 7.61 -9.74 2.76
C PRO A 17 7.07 -9.55 1.33
N ARG A 18 6.30 -10.52 0.84
CA ARG A 18 5.57 -10.37 -0.42
C ARG A 18 4.59 -9.18 -0.30
N PRO A 19 4.47 -8.31 -1.32
CA PRO A 19 3.44 -7.29 -1.34
C PRO A 19 2.06 -7.93 -1.22
N TYR A 20 1.19 -7.32 -0.42
CA TYR A 20 -0.19 -7.78 -0.29
C TYR A 20 -0.91 -7.62 -1.62
N SER A 21 -1.41 -8.73 -2.17
CA SER A 21 -2.28 -8.71 -3.35
C SER A 21 -3.70 -8.28 -2.99
N ASP A 22 -4.14 -8.54 -1.76
CA ASP A 22 -5.47 -8.22 -1.25
C ASP A 22 -5.41 -7.08 -0.22
N ALA A 23 -6.37 -6.16 -0.35
CA ALA A 23 -6.58 -5.06 0.58
C ALA A 23 -6.91 -5.57 2.00
N SER A 24 -7.61 -6.69 2.14
CA SER A 24 -7.97 -7.25 3.45
C SER A 24 -6.72 -7.69 4.24
N MET A 25 -5.82 -8.44 3.58
CA MET A 25 -4.55 -8.89 4.19
C MET A 25 -3.66 -7.70 4.56
N ARG A 26 -3.64 -6.66 3.71
CA ARG A 26 -2.92 -5.42 4.00
C ARG A 26 -3.51 -4.73 5.23
N TYR A 27 -4.84 -4.64 5.32
CA TYR A 27 -5.54 -4.06 6.46
C TYR A 27 -5.28 -4.83 7.75
N MET A 28 -5.27 -6.16 7.72
CA MET A 28 -4.96 -6.97 8.89
C MET A 28 -3.54 -6.75 9.42
N LYS A 29 -2.54 -6.53 8.54
CA LYS A 29 -1.17 -6.27 8.99
C LYS A 29 -0.89 -4.80 9.34
N HIS A 30 -1.43 -3.86 8.56
CA HIS A 30 -1.05 -2.45 8.64
C HIS A 30 -2.14 -1.54 9.22
N GLY A 31 -3.36 -2.04 9.35
CA GLY A 31 -4.52 -1.24 9.76
C GLY A 31 -5.06 -0.35 8.65
N PRO A 32 -5.89 0.65 9.02
CA PRO A 32 -6.51 1.58 8.07
C PRO A 32 -5.49 2.50 7.41
N ILE A 33 -5.80 2.96 6.19
CA ILE A 33 -5.06 4.05 5.55
C ILE A 33 -5.39 5.34 6.29
N LEU A 34 -4.36 6.02 6.77
CA LEU A 34 -4.51 7.35 7.35
C LEU A 34 -4.28 8.41 6.26
N PRO A 35 -5.00 9.55 6.34
CA PRO A 35 -4.68 10.69 5.50
C PRO A 35 -3.25 11.18 5.79
N MET A 36 -2.60 11.73 4.77
CA MET A 36 -1.28 12.34 4.95
C MET A 36 -1.35 13.62 5.78
N ASP A 37 -2.43 14.38 5.64
CA ASP A 37 -2.69 15.57 6.44
C ASP A 37 -3.31 15.17 7.78
N GLU A 38 -2.71 15.64 8.88
CA GLU A 38 -3.25 15.38 10.20
C GLU A 38 -4.54 16.19 10.42
N PRO A 39 -5.67 15.53 10.69
CA PRO A 39 -6.90 16.25 10.98
C PRO A 39 -6.74 16.99 12.32
N GLY A 40 -6.93 18.31 12.28
CA GLY A 40 -6.95 19.14 13.47
C GLY A 40 -8.04 18.73 14.47
N PHE A 41 -7.98 19.24 15.69
CA PHE A 41 -8.90 18.88 16.78
C PHE A 41 -10.38 18.90 16.36
N PHE A 42 -10.82 19.98 15.69
CA PHE A 42 -12.20 20.12 15.23
C PHE A 42 -12.55 19.20 14.06
N ALA A 43 -11.61 18.90 13.16
CA ALA A 43 -11.84 17.98 12.05
C ALA A 43 -12.01 16.52 12.55
N ARG A 44 -11.31 16.16 13.64
CA ARG A 44 -11.51 14.89 14.35
C ARG A 44 -12.85 14.83 15.08
N LEU A 45 -13.25 15.93 15.73
CA LEU A 45 -14.47 15.96 16.55
C LEU A 45 -15.75 15.99 15.71
N PHE A 46 -15.77 16.76 14.62
CA PHE A 46 -16.97 16.92 13.80
C PHE A 46 -17.02 16.02 12.57
N GLY A 47 -15.97 15.22 12.34
CA GLY A 47 -15.87 14.34 11.18
C GLY A 47 -15.87 15.15 9.89
N ALA A 48 -14.68 15.56 9.44
CA ALA A 48 -14.53 16.05 8.07
C ALA A 48 -14.91 14.91 7.12
N ARG A 49 -16.10 15.00 6.54
CA ARG A 49 -16.64 14.04 5.57
C ARG A 49 -16.19 14.41 4.17
#